data_AF-A0A326G9H7-F1
#
_entry.id   AF-A0A326G9H7-F1
#
_cell.length_a   1.000
_cell.length_b   1.000
_cell.length_c   1.000
_cell.angle_alpha   90.00
_cell.angle_beta   90.00
_cell.angle_gamma   90.00
#
_symmetry.space_group_name_H-M   'P 1'
#
loop_
_entity.id
_entity.type
_entity.pdbx_description
1 polymer ?
#
loop_
_entity_poly.entity_id
_entity_poly.type
_entity_poly.pdbx_seq_one_letter_code
_entity_poly.pdbx_strand_id
1 'polypeptide(L)'
;KEKLLAALRGGIKTVLIPEENVKDLAEIPANVKEGLEIVPVSHVDEVLEHALTSLPEPIEWTEADDLASQPPTHHAHGVPPHTAH
;
A
#
# COMPACT_ATOMS: atom_id res chain seq x y z
N LYS A 1 -22.44 2.89 4.89
CA LYS A 1 -22.93 3.71 6.04
C LYS A 1 -22.09 3.59 7.31
N GLU A 2 -21.97 2.40 7.93
CA GLU A 2 -21.37 2.24 9.27
C GLU A 2 -19.92 2.75 9.38
N LYS A 3 -19.11 2.53 8.33
CA LYS A 3 -17.71 2.98 8.26
C LYS A 3 -17.56 4.50 8.39
N LEU A 4 -18.46 5.28 7.79
CA LEU A 4 -18.42 6.74 7.83
C LEU A 4 -18.84 7.29 9.20
N LEU A 5 -19.77 6.60 9.86
CA LEU A 5 -20.17 6.94 11.22
C LEU A 5 -19.02 6.72 12.22
N ALA A 6 -18.24 5.65 12.01
CA ALA A 6 -17.05 5.36 12.79
C ALA A 6 -15.95 6.41 12.56
N ALA A 7 -15.75 6.84 11.30
CA ALA A 7 -14.79 7.91 10.97
C ALA A 7 -15.13 9.23 11.70
N LEU A 8 -16.39 9.65 11.65
CA LEU A 8 -16.86 10.85 12.36
C LEU A 8 -16.64 10.77 13.87
N ARG A 9 -16.98 9.62 14.50
CA ARG A 9 -16.73 9.40 15.93
C ARG A 9 -15.25 9.35 16.28
N GLY A 10 -14.42 8.86 15.37
CA GLY A 10 -12.96 8.84 15.50
C GLY A 10 -12.28 10.18 15.24
N GLY A 11 -13.04 11.24 14.91
CA GLY A 11 -12.47 12.55 14.60
C GLY A 11 -11.72 12.60 13.26
N ILE A 12 -11.92 11.62 12.39
CA ILE A 12 -11.34 11.61 11.05
C ILE A 12 -12.13 12.62 10.21
N LYS A 13 -11.42 13.57 9.60
CA LYS A 13 -12.03 14.64 8.80
C LYS A 13 -12.20 14.26 7.33
N THR A 14 -11.25 13.52 6.76
CA THR A 14 -11.19 13.25 5.32
C THR A 14 -11.36 11.75 5.08
N VAL A 15 -12.24 11.37 4.16
CA VAL A 15 -12.55 9.99 3.82
C VAL A 15 -12.51 9.80 2.31
N LEU A 16 -11.64 8.91 1.85
CA LEU A 16 -11.53 8.51 0.46
C LEU A 16 -12.51 7.35 0.19
N ILE A 17 -13.31 7.45 -0.87
CA ILE A 17 -14.25 6.39 -1.27
C ILE A 17 -14.09 6.05 -2.76
N PRO A 18 -14.34 4.81 -3.19
CA PRO A 18 -14.44 4.51 -4.61
C PRO A 18 -15.57 5.30 -5.28
N GLU A 19 -15.36 5.75 -6.51
CA GLU A 19 -16.37 6.49 -7.29
C GLU A 19 -17.70 5.71 -7.41
N GLU A 20 -17.63 4.38 -7.58
CA GLU A 20 -18.81 3.51 -7.64
C GLU A 20 -19.69 3.54 -6.38
N ASN A 21 -19.11 3.92 -5.23
CA ASN A 21 -19.80 4.00 -3.94
C ASN A 21 -20.38 5.40 -3.66
N VAL A 22 -20.21 6.37 -4.56
CA VAL A 22 -20.79 7.71 -4.43
C VAL A 22 -22.33 7.64 -4.32
N LYS A 23 -22.96 6.71 -5.04
CA LYS A 23 -24.41 6.48 -4.97
C LYS A 23 -24.90 6.12 -3.56
N ASP A 24 -24.06 5.45 -2.76
CA ASP A 24 -24.40 5.03 -1.39
C ASP A 24 -24.40 6.22 -0.42
N LEU A 25 -23.80 7.35 -0.80
CA LEU A 25 -23.83 8.60 -0.02
C LEU A 25 -25.22 9.22 0.05
N ALA A 26 -26.10 8.93 -0.92
CA ALA A 26 -27.47 9.40 -0.91
C ALA A 26 -28.23 8.91 0.33
N GLU A 27 -27.91 7.70 0.80
CA GLU A 27 -28.55 7.13 1.97
C GLU A 27 -28.07 7.76 3.29
N ILE A 28 -26.88 8.38 3.29
CA ILE A 28 -26.23 8.92 4.49
C ILE A 28 -26.89 10.25 4.90
N PRO A 29 -27.21 10.44 6.19
CA PRO A 29 -27.82 11.68 6.64
C PRO A 29 -26.87 12.88 6.51
N ALA A 30 -27.43 14.05 6.22
CA ALA A 30 -26.68 15.27 5.87
C ALA A 30 -25.69 15.70 6.97
N ASN A 31 -26.08 15.56 8.24
CA ASN A 31 -25.23 15.88 9.39
C ASN A 31 -23.90 15.12 9.42
N VAL A 32 -23.86 13.90 8.85
CA VAL A 32 -22.62 13.11 8.74
C VAL A 32 -21.80 13.56 7.54
N LYS A 33 -22.46 13.90 6.42
CA LYS A 33 -21.81 14.40 5.20
C LYS A 33 -21.21 15.79 5.38
N GLU A 34 -21.85 16.67 6.14
CA GLU A 34 -21.34 18.02 6.42
C GLU A 34 -20.14 18.00 7.37
N GLY A 35 -20.01 16.96 8.20
CA GLY A 35 -18.89 16.80 9.14
C GLY A 35 -17.68 16.08 8.55
N LEU A 36 -17.74 15.63 7.30
CA LEU A 36 -16.69 14.83 6.66
C LEU A 36 -16.40 15.37 5.25
N GLU A 37 -15.12 15.50 4.92
CA GLU A 37 -14.67 15.71 3.56
C GLU A 37 -14.60 14.36 2.85
N ILE A 38 -15.53 14.11 1.93
CA ILE A 38 -15.62 12.85 1.19
C ILE A 38 -15.04 13.07 -0.20
N VAL A 39 -13.94 12.38 -0.49
CA VAL A 39 -13.22 12.48 -1.75
C VAL A 39 -13.42 11.17 -2.53
N PRO A 40 -14.20 11.17 -3.62
CA PRO A 40 -14.29 10.01 -4.50
C PRO A 40 -13.01 9.84 -5.31
N VAL A 41 -12.55 8.60 -5.45
CA VAL A 41 -11.36 8.23 -6.22
C VAL A 41 -11.67 7.06 -7.14
N SER A 42 -11.04 7.03 -8.31
CA SER A 42 -11.24 5.99 -9.32
C SER A 42 -10.05 5.02 -9.36
N HIS A 43 -8.84 5.51 -9.04
CA HIS A 43 -7.61 4.73 -9.05
C HIS A 43 -6.81 4.85 -7.74
N VAL A 44 -5.87 3.90 -7.54
CA VAL A 44 -5.03 3.86 -6.34
C VAL A 44 -4.04 5.03 -6.29
N ASP A 45 -3.62 5.55 -7.44
CA ASP A 45 -2.68 6.67 -7.53
C ASP A 45 -3.25 7.92 -6.84
N GLU A 46 -4.55 8.20 -7.04
CA GLU A 46 -5.26 9.30 -6.37
C GLU A 46 -5.27 9.12 -4.84
N VAL A 47 -5.42 7.87 -4.36
CA VAL A 47 -5.34 7.57 -2.92
C VAL A 47 -3.97 7.93 -2.38
N LEU A 48 -2.89 7.62 -3.11
CA LEU A 48 -1.52 7.90 -2.68
C LEU A 48 -1.26 9.41 -2.63
N GLU A 49 -1.74 10.16 -3.61
CA GLU A 49 -1.64 11.62 -3.64
C GLU A 49 -2.34 12.29 -2.45
N HIS A 50 -3.51 11.77 -2.04
CA HIS A 50 -4.26 12.34 -0.92
C HIS A 50 -3.80 11.84 0.45
N ALA A 51 -3.27 10.61 0.55
CA ALA A 51 -2.93 9.99 1.82
C ALA A 51 -1.48 10.23 2.26
N LEU A 52 -0.56 10.49 1.33
CA LEU A 52 0.86 10.69 1.62
C LEU A 52 1.20 12.17 1.72
N THR A 53 2.03 12.54 2.70
CA THR A 53 2.57 13.91 2.82
C THR A 53 3.58 14.23 1.70
N SER A 54 4.19 13.21 1.11
CA SER A 54 5.15 13.31 0.01
C SER A 54 5.12 12.02 -0.80
N LEU A 55 5.23 12.13 -2.13
CA LEU A 55 5.32 10.95 -3.00
C LEU A 55 6.65 10.22 -2.79
N PRO A 56 6.65 8.88 -2.80
CA PRO A 56 7.87 8.11 -2.65
C PRO A 56 8.77 8.28 -3.87
N GLU A 57 10.08 8.36 -3.65
CA GLU A 57 11.07 8.32 -4.72
C GLU A 57 11.36 6.87 -5.12
N PRO A 58 11.40 6.55 -6.42
CA PRO A 58 11.83 5.24 -6.89
C PRO A 58 13.25 4.92 -6.40
N ILE A 59 13.44 3.73 -5.83
CA ILE A 59 14.77 3.24 -5.50
C ILE A 59 15.42 2.62 -6.73
N GLU A 60 16.66 3.02 -7.01
CA GLU A 60 17.50 2.39 -8.02
C GLU A 60 18.18 1.17 -7.38
N TRP A 61 17.80 -0.03 -7.81
CA TRP A 61 18.45 -1.25 -7.35
C TRP A 61 19.86 -1.34 -7.93
N THR A 62 20.87 -1.48 -7.08
CA THR A 62 22.25 -1.63 -7.54
C THR A 62 22.63 -3.10 -7.66
N GLU A 63 23.65 -3.39 -8.46
CA GLU A 63 24.21 -4.75 -8.60
C GLU A 63 24.66 -5.35 -7.26
N ALA A 64 24.99 -4.50 -6.28
CA ALA A 64 25.34 -4.92 -4.92
C ALA A 64 24.11 -5.42 -4.12
N ASP A 65 22.93 -4.85 -4.34
CA ASP A 65 21.68 -5.25 -3.66
C ASP A 65 21.18 -6.60 -4.19
N ASP A 66 21.35 -6.84 -5.49
CA ASP A 66 21.08 -8.14 -6.12
C ASP A 66 22.01 -9.23 -5.57
N LEU A 67 23.31 -8.93 -5.45
CA LEU A 67 24.29 -9.87 -4.91
C LEU A 67 24.04 -10.19 -3.43
N ALA A 68 23.60 -9.21 -2.65
CA ALA A 68 23.24 -9.39 -1.23
C ALA A 68 21.93 -10.19 -1.04
N SER A 69 21.05 -10.17 -2.04
CA SER A 69 19.79 -10.91 -2.04
C SER A 69 19.95 -12.38 -2.45
N GLN A 70 21.12 -12.77 -2.97
CA GLN A 70 21.41 -14.17 -3.27
C GLN A 70 21.62 -14.98 -1.98
N PRO A 71 20.99 -16.16 -1.84
CA PRO A 71 21.28 -17.05 -0.72
C PRO A 71 22.77 -17.41 -0.74
N PRO A 72 23.44 -17.53 0.42
CA PRO A 72 24.86 -17.84 0.45
C PRO A 72 25.09 -19.16 -0.31
N THR A 73 25.87 -19.09 -1.39
CA THR A 73 26.27 -20.29 -2.11
C THR A 73 27.09 -21.15 -1.16
N HIS A 74 26.51 -22.25 -0.68
CA HIS A 74 27.26 -23.31 -0.03
C HIS A 74 28.19 -23.93 -1.08
N HIS A 75 29.37 -23.34 -1.26
CA HIS A 75 30.48 -24.00 -1.90
C HIS A 75 30.90 -25.17 -1.01
N ALA A 76 30.36 -26.35 -1.31
CA ALA A 76 30.77 -27.60 -0.72
C ALA A 76 32.28 -27.76 -0.90
N HIS A 77 33.00 -27.68 0.21
CA HIS A 77 34.42 -27.95 0.30
C HIS A 77 34.71 -29.41 -0.11
N GLY A 78 35.52 -29.56 -1.15
CA GLY A 78 36.51 -30.64 -1.31
C GLY A 78 36.01 -32.09 -1.26
N VAL A 79 35.67 -32.65 -2.42
CA VAL A 79 35.81 -34.10 -2.66
C VAL A 79 37.05 -34.29 -3.54
N PRO A 80 38.15 -34.91 -3.06
CA PRO A 80 39.29 -35.23 -3.92
C PRO A 80 38.92 -36.37 -4.88
N PRO A 81 39.53 -36.44 -6.07
CA PRO A 81 39.13 -37.36 -7.14
C PRO A 81 39.61 -38.79 -6.89
N HIS A 82 38.78 -39.72 -7.39
CA HIS A 82 39.00 -41.15 -7.64
C HIS A 82 40.45 -41.67 -7.67
N THR A 83 40.67 -42.87 -7.13
CA THR A 83 41.40 -43.91 -7.89
C THR A 83 40.88 -45.31 -7.54
N ALA A 84 40.61 -46.11 -8.57
CA ALA A 84 40.23 -47.52 -8.50
C ALA A 84 41.46 -48.42 -8.30
N HIS A 85 41.32 -49.50 -7.53
CA HIS A 85 41.82 -50.86 -7.82
C HIS A 85 41.34 -51.85 -6.75
#